data_AF-A0AAD6MA67-F1
#
_entry.id   AF-A0AAD6MA67-F1
#
_cell.length_a   1.000
_cell.length_b   1.000
_cell.length_c   1.000
_cell.angle_alpha   90.00
_cell.angle_beta   90.00
_cell.angle_gamma   90.00
#
_symmetry.space_group_name_H-M   'P 1'
#
loop_
_entity.id
_entity.type
_entity.pdbx_description
1 polymer ?
#
loop_
_entity_poly.entity_id
_entity_poly.type
_entity_poly.pdbx_seq_one_letter_code
_entity_poly.pdbx_strand_id
1 'polypeptide(L)'
;MTIMEITAAAESNADLRRAAFKANSPAAKAVVDQLLRVVKELDSPKLQAPAIRSQEVAAEAAIALGKFATPENFLCVAHAKAIIEFGGVPPLMRLLRGNEPSQLHGLVLLCYLALHAGNSEALEQARVLNALEGVDQKMLAQLPDLKDLVYKAIYHINLYHAGTHSQRLLYVP
;
A
#
# COMPACT_ATOMS: atom_id res chain seq x y z
N MET A 1 -28.51 -1.92 6.24
CA MET A 1 -27.20 -1.79 6.89
C MET A 1 -26.25 -1.16 5.90
N THR A 2 -26.11 0.16 5.99
CA THR A 2 -25.33 1.00 5.09
C THR A 2 -23.90 1.12 5.61
N ILE A 3 -22.93 1.28 4.71
CA ILE A 3 -21.50 1.40 5.04
C ILE A 3 -21.26 2.42 6.16
N MET A 4 -22.05 3.50 6.24
CA MET A 4 -21.98 4.52 7.29
C MET A 4 -22.22 4.01 8.72
N GLU A 5 -23.14 3.04 8.91
CA GLU A 5 -23.40 2.49 10.24
C GLU A 5 -22.23 1.63 10.74
N ILE A 6 -21.56 0.95 9.81
CA ILE A 6 -20.38 0.12 10.09
C ILE A 6 -19.18 1.03 10.44
N THR A 7 -19.00 2.14 9.72
CA THR A 7 -17.92 3.10 10.01
C THR A 7 -18.12 3.77 11.37
N ALA A 8 -19.36 4.20 11.69
CA ALA A 8 -19.68 4.82 12.97
C ALA A 8 -19.55 3.85 14.16
N ALA A 9 -19.96 2.59 13.99
CA ALA A 9 -19.80 1.56 15.01
C ALA A 9 -18.32 1.20 15.26
N ALA A 10 -17.47 1.29 14.23
CA ALA A 10 -16.03 1.09 14.37
C ALA A 10 -15.32 2.26 15.09
N GLU A 11 -15.85 3.47 14.98
CA GLU A 11 -15.33 4.65 15.68
C GLU A 11 -15.63 4.63 17.18
N SER A 12 -16.82 4.15 17.57
CA SER A 12 -17.30 4.22 18.96
C SER A 12 -16.82 3.08 19.88
N ASN A 13 -16.23 2.00 19.36
CA ASN A 13 -15.96 0.82 20.19
C ASN A 13 -14.57 0.19 19.92
N ALA A 14 -13.70 0.28 20.92
CA ALA A 14 -12.32 -0.22 20.86
C ALA A 14 -12.23 -1.75 20.74
N ASP A 15 -13.20 -2.50 21.28
CA ASP A 15 -13.25 -3.95 21.17
C ASP A 15 -13.78 -4.40 19.80
N LEU A 16 -14.68 -3.62 19.19
CA LEU A 16 -15.06 -3.78 17.78
C LEU A 16 -13.88 -3.51 16.84
N ARG A 17 -13.02 -2.52 17.13
CA ARG A 17 -11.74 -2.34 16.41
C ARG A 17 -10.85 -3.58 16.51
N ARG A 18 -10.72 -4.17 17.70
CA ARG A 18 -9.93 -5.40 17.92
C ARG A 18 -10.55 -6.64 17.28
N ALA A 19 -11.88 -6.75 17.27
CA ALA A 19 -12.59 -7.93 16.79
C ALA A 19 -12.82 -7.92 15.27
N ALA A 20 -13.13 -6.76 14.68
CA ALA A 20 -13.38 -6.63 13.24
C ALA A 20 -12.11 -6.80 12.40
N PHE A 21 -10.95 -6.43 12.95
CA PHE A 21 -9.65 -6.43 12.26
C PHE A 21 -8.61 -7.35 12.88
N LYS A 22 -8.99 -8.52 13.43
CA LYS A 22 -8.00 -9.61 13.51
C LYS A 22 -7.56 -9.93 12.07
N ALA A 23 -6.26 -9.95 11.80
CA ALA A 23 -5.67 -10.05 10.47
C ALA A 23 -6.05 -11.28 9.61
N ASN A 24 -6.90 -12.18 10.13
CA ASN A 24 -7.48 -13.33 9.42
C ASN A 24 -9.02 -13.32 9.42
N SER A 25 -9.65 -12.20 9.77
CA SER A 25 -11.11 -12.04 9.77
C SER A 25 -11.64 -12.02 8.33
N PRO A 26 -12.62 -12.87 7.98
CA PRO A 26 -13.28 -12.84 6.68
C PRO A 26 -13.83 -11.45 6.32
N ALA A 27 -14.21 -10.64 7.32
CA ALA A 27 -14.74 -9.30 7.11
C ALA A 27 -13.64 -8.29 6.72
N ALA A 28 -12.50 -8.31 7.40
CA ALA A 28 -11.36 -7.46 7.04
C ALA A 28 -10.82 -7.82 5.65
N LYS A 29 -10.74 -9.12 5.34
CA LYS A 29 -10.41 -9.62 4.01
C LYS A 29 -11.42 -9.14 2.96
N ALA A 30 -12.72 -9.22 3.23
CA ALA A 30 -13.75 -8.76 2.29
C ALA A 30 -13.64 -7.24 2.01
N VAL A 31 -13.33 -6.43 3.03
CA VAL A 31 -13.11 -4.99 2.85
C VAL A 31 -11.87 -4.71 2.01
N VAL A 32 -10.75 -5.38 2.30
CA VAL A 32 -9.52 -5.23 1.50
C VAL A 32 -9.72 -5.75 0.07
N ASP A 33 -10.39 -6.88 -0.11
CA ASP A 33 -10.71 -7.45 -1.43
C ASP A 33 -11.64 -6.52 -2.23
N GLN A 34 -12.62 -5.89 -1.59
CA GLN A 34 -13.51 -4.93 -2.23
C GLN A 34 -12.77 -3.64 -2.62
N LEU A 35 -11.91 -3.12 -1.73
CA LEU A 35 -11.06 -1.96 -2.04
C LEU A 35 -10.08 -2.28 -3.17
N LEU A 36 -9.44 -3.46 -3.15
CA LEU A 36 -8.54 -3.88 -4.21
C LEU A 36 -9.25 -4.16 -5.53
N ARG A 37 -10.50 -4.65 -5.50
CA ARG A 37 -11.32 -4.80 -6.71
C ARG A 37 -11.50 -3.45 -7.39
N VAL A 38 -11.81 -2.42 -6.62
CA VAL A 38 -11.97 -1.05 -7.12
C VAL A 38 -10.67 -0.53 -7.76
N VAL A 39 -9.51 -0.78 -7.15
CA VAL A 39 -8.23 -0.41 -7.77
C VAL A 39 -7.91 -1.29 -9.00
N LYS A 40 -8.32 -2.56 -9.03
CA LYS A 40 -8.14 -3.46 -10.20
C LYS A 40 -9.05 -3.10 -11.38
N GLU A 41 -10.22 -2.52 -11.13
CA GLU A 41 -11.18 -2.12 -12.17
C GLU A 41 -10.68 -0.96 -13.07
N LEU A 42 -9.55 -0.33 -12.71
CA LEU A 42 -8.79 0.62 -13.55
C LEU A 42 -8.49 0.08 -14.97
N ASP A 43 -8.41 -1.25 -15.14
CA ASP A 43 -8.06 -1.90 -16.41
C ASP A 43 -9.27 -2.22 -17.31
N SER A 44 -10.51 -1.92 -16.88
CA SER A 44 -11.70 -2.32 -17.65
C SER A 44 -11.96 -1.37 -18.84
N PRO A 45 -12.01 -1.86 -20.09
CA PRO A 45 -12.21 -1.02 -21.28
C PRO A 45 -13.60 -0.35 -21.36
N LYS A 46 -14.49 -0.62 -20.38
CA LYS A 46 -15.82 -0.01 -20.27
C LYS A 46 -15.82 1.45 -19.82
N LEU A 47 -14.65 1.99 -19.48
CA LEU A 47 -14.50 3.27 -18.80
C LEU A 47 -13.49 4.16 -19.56
N GLN A 48 -13.87 4.70 -20.74
CA GLN A 48 -13.02 5.62 -21.53
C GLN A 48 -13.33 7.13 -21.39
N ALA A 49 -14.54 7.52 -20.98
CA ALA A 49 -14.85 8.87 -20.46
C ALA A 49 -14.59 9.13 -18.94
N PRO A 50 -14.44 8.12 -18.04
CA PRO A 50 -14.33 8.28 -16.59
C PRO A 50 -12.94 7.94 -16.01
N ALA A 51 -11.86 7.99 -16.81
CA ALA A 51 -10.51 7.71 -16.33
C ALA A 51 -10.11 8.61 -15.13
N ILE A 52 -10.51 9.88 -15.13
CA ILE A 52 -10.29 10.81 -14.01
C ILE A 52 -11.03 10.34 -12.74
N ARG A 53 -12.32 10.01 -12.85
CA ARG A 53 -13.10 9.47 -11.72
C ARG A 53 -12.53 8.15 -11.21
N SER A 54 -12.05 7.31 -12.11
CA SER A 54 -11.43 6.03 -11.74
C SER A 54 -10.14 6.25 -10.94
N GLN A 55 -9.39 7.30 -11.25
CA GLN A 55 -8.13 7.64 -10.59
C GLN A 55 -8.34 8.31 -9.23
N GLU A 56 -9.38 9.14 -9.10
CA GLU A 56 -9.87 9.64 -7.81
C GLU A 56 -10.29 8.46 -6.95
N VAL A 57 -11.21 7.62 -7.42
CA VAL A 57 -11.66 6.44 -6.67
C VAL A 57 -10.51 5.52 -6.23
N ALA A 58 -9.49 5.33 -7.09
CA ALA A 58 -8.28 4.58 -6.73
C ALA A 58 -7.39 5.30 -5.71
N ALA A 59 -7.30 6.63 -5.75
CA ALA A 59 -6.61 7.42 -4.74
C ALA A 59 -7.32 7.29 -3.39
N GLU A 60 -8.66 7.33 -3.34
CA GLU A 60 -9.37 7.21 -2.06
C GLU A 60 -9.21 5.80 -1.48
N ALA A 61 -9.18 4.79 -2.34
CA ALA A 61 -8.86 3.42 -1.93
C ALA A 61 -7.43 3.32 -1.37
N ALA A 62 -6.45 3.96 -2.00
CA ALA A 62 -5.07 4.03 -1.50
C ALA A 62 -4.99 4.75 -0.14
N ILE A 63 -5.73 5.85 0.05
CA ILE A 63 -5.84 6.56 1.34
C ILE A 63 -6.43 5.64 2.42
N ALA A 64 -7.53 4.96 2.11
CA ALA A 64 -8.19 4.06 3.04
C ALA A 64 -7.27 2.90 3.46
N LEU A 65 -6.59 2.27 2.49
CA LEU A 65 -5.59 1.23 2.76
C LEU A 65 -4.39 1.77 3.55
N GLY A 66 -3.95 3.00 3.26
CA GLY A 66 -2.90 3.70 4.00
C GLY A 66 -3.17 3.79 5.49
N LYS A 67 -4.42 4.06 5.90
CA LYS A 67 -4.82 4.11 7.33
C LYS A 67 -4.65 2.77 8.06
N PHE A 68 -4.70 1.65 7.34
CA PHE A 68 -4.45 0.32 7.92
C PHE A 68 -2.97 -0.02 7.96
N ALA A 69 -2.19 0.46 6.98
CA ALA A 69 -0.77 0.19 6.87
C ALA A 69 0.11 1.23 7.60
N THR A 70 -0.45 2.33 8.12
CA THR A 70 0.31 3.40 8.77
C THR A 70 1.02 2.93 10.05
N PRO A 71 2.23 3.42 10.40
CA PRO A 71 2.99 2.98 11.57
C PRO A 71 2.25 3.15 12.91
N GLU A 72 1.31 4.08 13.01
CA GLU A 72 0.48 4.31 14.20
C GLU A 72 -0.53 3.18 14.44
N ASN A 73 -0.80 2.35 13.43
CA ASN A 73 -1.68 1.20 13.55
C ASN A 73 -0.91 -0.01 14.11
N PHE A 74 -1.36 -0.55 15.25
CA PHE A 74 -0.71 -1.72 15.89
C PHE A 74 -0.64 -2.97 14.98
N LEU A 75 -1.55 -3.07 14.01
CA LEU A 75 -1.62 -4.18 13.06
C LEU A 75 -1.03 -3.83 11.68
N CYS A 76 -0.31 -2.71 11.56
CA CYS A 76 0.26 -2.21 10.31
C CYS A 76 1.02 -3.28 9.52
N VAL A 77 1.84 -4.09 10.21
CA VAL A 77 2.60 -5.19 9.57
C VAL A 77 1.68 -6.27 9.00
N ALA A 78 0.65 -6.67 9.74
CA ALA A 78 -0.28 -7.69 9.28
C ALA A 78 -1.13 -7.18 8.11
N HIS A 79 -1.57 -5.92 8.16
CA HIS A 79 -2.32 -5.29 7.09
C HIS A 79 -1.48 -5.07 5.83
N ALA A 80 -0.24 -4.60 5.97
CA ALA A 80 0.67 -4.44 4.84
C ALA A 80 0.90 -5.77 4.11
N LYS A 81 1.16 -6.85 4.86
CA LYS A 81 1.30 -8.20 4.28
C LYS A 81 0.04 -8.65 3.56
N ALA A 82 -1.14 -8.48 4.17
CA ALA A 82 -2.41 -8.84 3.55
C ALA A 82 -2.66 -8.05 2.24
N ILE A 83 -2.38 -6.75 2.22
CA ILE A 83 -2.52 -5.91 1.01
C ILE A 83 -1.62 -6.44 -0.12
N ILE A 84 -0.39 -6.81 0.20
CA ILE A 84 0.56 -7.40 -0.74
C ILE A 84 0.06 -8.77 -1.24
N GLU A 85 -0.33 -9.66 -0.32
CA GLU A 85 -0.82 -11.02 -0.61
C GLU A 85 -2.07 -11.02 -1.51
N PHE A 86 -2.94 -10.02 -1.36
CA PHE A 86 -4.12 -9.84 -2.22
C PHE A 86 -3.82 -9.14 -3.55
N GLY A 87 -2.54 -8.88 -3.84
CA GLY A 87 -2.08 -8.33 -5.11
C GLY A 87 -2.27 -6.82 -5.22
N GLY A 88 -2.08 -6.08 -4.12
CA GLY A 88 -2.18 -4.62 -4.10
C GLY A 88 -1.02 -3.89 -4.77
N VAL A 89 0.14 -4.53 -4.93
CA VAL A 89 1.35 -3.86 -5.46
C VAL A 89 1.21 -3.44 -6.93
N PRO A 90 0.79 -4.30 -7.89
CA PRO A 90 0.71 -3.89 -9.29
C PRO A 90 -0.28 -2.73 -9.56
N PRO A 91 -1.47 -2.68 -8.95
CA PRO A 91 -2.36 -1.53 -9.08
C PRO A 91 -1.79 -0.24 -8.49
N LEU A 92 -1.05 -0.30 -7.38
CA LEU A 92 -0.36 0.86 -6.81
C LEU A 92 0.73 1.39 -7.75
N MET A 93 1.52 0.50 -8.36
CA MET A 93 2.53 0.89 -9.35
C MET A 93 1.93 1.59 -10.58
N ARG A 94 0.67 1.27 -10.93
CA ARG A 94 -0.07 1.98 -11.98
C ARG A 94 -0.59 3.34 -11.49
N LEU A 95 -1.04 3.42 -10.24
CA LEU A 95 -1.48 4.67 -9.62
C LEU A 95 -0.36 5.72 -9.60
N LEU A 96 0.89 5.30 -9.43
CA LEU A 96 2.09 6.16 -9.53
C LEU A 96 2.31 6.79 -10.93
N ARG A 97 1.59 6.33 -11.96
CA ARG A 97 1.62 6.93 -13.31
C ARG A 97 0.46 7.89 -13.57
N GLY A 98 -0.40 8.10 -12.57
CA GLY A 98 -1.56 8.99 -12.64
C GLY A 98 -1.19 10.47 -12.47
N ASN A 99 -2.15 11.26 -11.99
CA ASN A 99 -1.99 12.66 -11.62
C ASN A 99 -1.32 12.80 -10.25
N GLU A 100 -0.85 14.01 -9.93
CA GLU A 100 -0.10 14.30 -8.70
C GLU A 100 -0.78 13.80 -7.40
N PRO A 101 -2.08 14.04 -7.13
CA PRO A 101 -2.70 13.54 -5.90
C PRO A 101 -2.79 12.02 -5.88
N SER A 102 -3.11 11.35 -6.99
CA SER A 102 -3.11 9.88 -7.03
C SER A 102 -1.69 9.32 -6.82
N GLN A 103 -0.67 9.94 -7.42
CA GLN A 103 0.73 9.57 -7.23
C GLN A 103 1.14 9.70 -5.76
N LEU A 104 0.79 10.81 -5.10
CA LEU A 104 1.10 11.06 -3.70
C LEU A 104 0.55 9.95 -2.81
N HIS A 105 -0.76 9.68 -2.90
CA HIS A 105 -1.39 8.69 -2.03
C HIS A 105 -0.94 7.26 -2.33
N GLY A 106 -0.70 6.95 -3.62
CA GLY A 106 -0.08 5.69 -4.02
C GLY A 106 1.32 5.51 -3.45
N LEU A 107 2.14 6.57 -3.47
CA LEU A 107 3.51 6.57 -2.97
C LEU A 107 3.57 6.40 -1.46
N VAL A 108 2.71 7.11 -0.72
CA VAL A 108 2.61 6.97 0.74
C VAL A 108 2.28 5.52 1.13
N LEU A 109 1.25 4.93 0.51
CA LEU A 109 0.89 3.55 0.79
C LEU A 109 2.03 2.59 0.40
N LEU A 110 2.66 2.78 -0.75
CA LEU A 110 3.79 1.95 -1.19
C LEU A 110 4.97 2.02 -0.21
N CYS A 111 5.23 3.19 0.37
CA CYS A 111 6.25 3.35 1.42
C CYS A 111 5.88 2.59 2.70
N TYR A 112 4.62 2.65 3.15
CA TYR A 112 4.17 1.85 4.30
C TYR A 112 4.30 0.35 4.05
N LEU A 113 3.93 -0.12 2.85
CA LEU A 113 4.14 -1.52 2.47
C LEU A 113 5.62 -1.91 2.52
N ALA A 114 6.51 -1.06 2.01
CA ALA A 114 7.96 -1.30 2.04
C ALA A 114 8.55 -1.29 3.45
N LEU A 115 8.10 -0.39 4.33
CA LEU A 115 8.55 -0.33 5.73
C LEU A 115 8.21 -1.61 6.49
N HIS A 116 7.02 -2.16 6.24
CA HIS A 116 6.47 -3.27 7.02
C HIS A 116 6.69 -4.65 6.39
N ALA A 117 6.96 -4.71 5.08
CA ALA A 117 7.10 -5.95 4.32
C ALA A 117 8.15 -5.84 3.19
N GLY A 118 9.24 -5.09 3.42
CA GLY A 118 10.28 -4.80 2.42
C GLY A 118 11.01 -6.02 1.83
N ASN A 119 10.89 -7.21 2.45
CA ASN A 119 11.41 -8.47 1.93
C ASN A 119 10.41 -9.25 1.06
N SER A 120 9.26 -8.66 0.73
CA SER A 120 8.23 -9.31 -0.07
C SER A 120 8.68 -9.47 -1.53
N GLU A 121 8.60 -10.69 -2.03
CA GLU A 121 8.86 -11.02 -3.45
C GLU A 121 7.99 -10.17 -4.39
N ALA A 122 6.76 -9.86 -4.00
CA ALA A 122 5.88 -9.03 -4.82
C ALA A 122 6.37 -7.58 -4.97
N LEU A 123 7.07 -7.03 -3.97
CA LEU A 123 7.69 -5.71 -4.07
C LEU A 123 8.93 -5.75 -4.97
N GLU A 124 9.72 -6.82 -4.89
CA GLU A 124 10.88 -7.06 -5.76
C GLU A 124 10.46 -7.22 -7.22
N GLN A 125 9.51 -8.12 -7.51
CA GLN A 125 8.99 -8.38 -8.85
C GLN A 125 8.40 -7.14 -9.51
N ALA A 126 7.69 -6.31 -8.72
CA ALA A 126 7.12 -5.07 -9.19
C ALA A 126 8.13 -3.92 -9.34
N ARG A 127 9.41 -4.14 -8.98
CA ARG A 127 10.50 -3.15 -9.02
C ARG A 127 10.18 -1.89 -8.21
N VAL A 128 9.62 -2.08 -7.01
CA VAL A 128 9.23 -0.96 -6.13
C VAL A 128 10.42 -0.09 -5.77
N LEU A 129 11.59 -0.68 -5.52
CA LEU A 129 12.82 0.07 -5.22
C LEU A 129 13.12 1.12 -6.31
N ASN A 130 13.14 0.70 -7.57
CA ASN A 130 13.41 1.60 -8.70
C ASN A 130 12.35 2.70 -8.83
N ALA A 131 11.10 2.42 -8.48
CA ALA A 131 10.04 3.42 -8.50
C ALA A 131 10.19 4.44 -7.37
N LEU A 132 10.64 4.02 -6.18
CA LEU A 132 10.93 4.92 -5.05
C LEU A 132 12.17 5.79 -5.30
N GLU A 133 13.21 5.24 -5.93
CA GLU A 133 14.41 5.98 -6.33
C GLU A 133 14.13 7.00 -7.44
N GLY A 134 13.16 6.70 -8.31
CA GLY A 134 12.75 7.53 -9.44
C GLY A 134 11.70 8.62 -9.12
N VAL A 135 11.32 8.81 -7.84
CA VAL A 135 10.32 9.82 -7.47
C VAL A 135 10.83 11.23 -7.79
N ASP A 136 9.94 12.08 -8.32
CA ASP A 136 10.26 13.46 -8.67
C ASP A 136 10.80 14.25 -7.46
N GLN A 137 12.06 14.67 -7.56
CA GLN A 137 12.75 15.45 -6.53
C GLN A 137 12.06 16.79 -6.26
N LYS A 138 11.37 17.38 -7.24
CA LYS A 138 10.61 18.62 -7.05
C LYS A 138 9.40 18.40 -6.14
N MET A 139 8.74 17.24 -6.24
CA MET A 139 7.65 16.84 -5.34
C MET A 139 8.18 16.60 -3.93
N LEU A 140 9.29 15.85 -3.81
CA LEU A 140 9.93 15.56 -2.51
C LEU A 140 10.46 16.82 -1.81
N ALA A 141 10.91 17.82 -2.56
CA ALA A 141 11.36 19.09 -1.99
C ALA A 141 10.20 19.90 -1.37
N GLN A 142 8.97 19.73 -1.87
CA GLN A 142 7.78 20.43 -1.36
C GLN A 142 7.15 19.72 -0.15
N LEU A 143 7.43 18.43 0.03
CA LEU A 143 6.84 17.59 1.08
C LEU A 143 7.95 16.86 1.88
N PRO A 144 8.56 17.52 2.89
CA PRO A 144 9.71 16.98 3.62
C PRO A 144 9.39 15.68 4.36
N ASP A 145 8.18 15.53 4.89
CA ASP A 145 7.75 14.30 5.57
C ASP A 145 7.64 13.12 4.58
N LEU A 146 7.16 13.38 3.36
CA LEU A 146 7.10 12.37 2.30
C LEU A 146 8.52 11.97 1.87
N LYS A 147 9.44 12.93 1.79
CA LYS A 147 10.85 12.67 1.47
C LYS A 147 11.51 11.75 2.50
N ASP A 148 11.33 12.02 3.79
CA ASP A 148 11.82 11.15 4.86
C ASP A 148 11.20 9.75 4.78
N LEU A 149 9.89 9.67 4.53
CA LEU A 149 9.18 8.40 4.37
C LEU A 149 9.72 7.56 3.20
N VAL A 150 10.00 8.18 2.05
CA VAL A 150 10.59 7.51 0.89
C VAL A 150 11.99 6.98 1.21
N TYR A 151 12.84 7.75 1.88
CA TYR A 151 14.18 7.28 2.25
C TYR A 151 14.13 6.11 3.24
N LYS A 152 13.23 6.16 4.24
CA LYS A 152 13.04 5.04 5.17
C LYS A 152 12.56 3.79 4.44
N ALA A 153 11.63 3.93 3.50
CA ALA A 153 11.16 2.81 2.68
C ALA A 153 12.28 2.18 1.83
N ILE A 154 13.08 3.00 1.14
CA ILE A 154 14.26 2.55 0.38
C ILE A 154 15.26 1.83 1.28
N TYR A 155 15.57 2.41 2.44
CA TYR A 155 16.47 1.80 3.41
C TYR A 155 15.98 0.43 3.88
N HIS A 156 14.69 0.31 4.21
CA HIS A 156 14.09 -0.95 4.65
C HIS A 156 14.14 -2.03 3.57
N ILE A 157 13.86 -1.71 2.30
CA ILE A 157 14.02 -2.68 1.20
C ILE A 157 15.48 -3.13 1.11
N ASN A 158 16.43 -2.19 1.13
CA ASN A 158 17.85 -2.49 1.00
C ASN A 158 18.42 -3.33 2.15
N LEU A 159 17.92 -3.17 3.39
CA LEU A 159 18.31 -4.03 4.51
C LEU A 159 18.05 -5.52 4.21
N TYR A 160 16.94 -5.84 3.56
CA TYR A 160 16.60 -7.23 3.23
C TYR A 160 17.30 -7.72 1.95
N HIS A 161 17.55 -6.83 0.98
CA HIS A 161 18.37 -7.16 -0.19
C HIS A 161 19.84 -7.44 0.19
N ALA A 162 20.39 -6.73 1.19
CA ALA A 162 21.71 -7.02 1.73
C ALA A 162 21.77 -8.36 2.48
N GLY A 163 20.74 -8.67 3.28
CA GLY A 163 20.66 -9.94 4.02
C GLY A 163 20.52 -11.18 3.13
N THR A 164 19.84 -11.08 1.98
CA THR A 164 19.69 -12.19 1.02
C THR A 164 20.96 -12.44 0.21
N HIS A 165 21.77 -11.42 -0.07
CA HIS A 165 23.09 -11.59 -0.69
C HIS A 165 24.11 -12.24 0.25
N SER A 166 24.05 -11.95 1.57
CA SER A 166 24.92 -12.60 2.55
C SER A 166 24.63 -14.10 2.74
N GLN A 167 23.39 -14.56 2.52
CA GLN A 167 23.05 -15.98 2.62
C GLN A 167 23.36 -16.79 1.36
N ARG A 168 23.40 -16.18 0.16
CA ARG A 168 23.78 -16.90 -1.08
C ARG A 168 25.28 -17.23 -1.18
N LEU A 169 26.13 -16.54 -0.42
CA LEU A 169 27.59 -16.77 -0.43
C LEU A 169 28.05 -17.88 0.53
N LEU A 170 27.16 -18.41 1.38
CA LEU A 170 27.51 -19.46 2.36
C LEU A 170 27.16 -20.89 1.90
N TYR A 171 26.66 -21.06 0.67
CA TYR A 171 26.40 -22.39 0.12
C TYR A 171 26.93 -22.48 -1.31
N VAL A 172 28.22 -22.75 -1.42
CA VAL A 172 28.82 -23.34 -2.63
C VAL A 172 29.48 -24.65 -2.15
N PRO A 173 29.04 -25.82 -2.65
CA PRO A 173 29.63 -27.11 -2.28
C PRO A 173 31.06 -27.28 -2.82
#